data_AF-A0A535U0V3-F1
#
_entry.id   AF-A0A535U0V3-F1
#
_cell.length_a   1.000
_cell.length_b   1.000
_cell.length_c   1.000
_cell.angle_alpha   90.00
_cell.angle_beta   90.00
_cell.angle_gamma   90.00
#
_symmetry.space_group_name_H-M   'P 1'
#
loop_
_entity.id
_entity.type
_entity.pdbx_description
1 polymer ?
#
loop_
_entity_poly.entity_id
_entity_poly.type
_entity_poly.pdbx_seq_one_letter_code
_entity_poly.pdbx_strand_id
1 'polypeptide(L)'
;MKLPPLALVAPSLCPRCDQPAMVLDHAEEARCAHCGLQLHQCGNCRGIAGPFDRYCGFCGHELVRGAQRPIWWRLWFLAALIPLAAALTGGIWWAETHPIK
;
A
#
# COMPACT_ATOMS: atom_id res chain seq x y z
N MET A 1 -1.67 16.47 -30.73
CA MET A 1 -0.35 16.87 -30.22
C MET A 1 0.18 15.73 -29.36
N LYS A 2 1.32 15.14 -29.73
CA LYS A 2 1.92 13.98 -29.06
C LYS A 2 2.85 14.51 -27.97
N LEU A 3 2.44 14.40 -26.71
CA LEU A 3 3.24 14.90 -25.58
C LEU A 3 4.52 14.06 -25.40
N PRO A 4 5.64 14.68 -25.00
CA PRO A 4 6.93 14.01 -24.86
C PRO A 4 6.90 13.03 -23.67
N PRO A 5 7.72 11.96 -23.70
CA PRO A 5 7.76 10.90 -22.69
C PRO A 5 8.53 11.33 -21.43
N LEU A 6 8.22 12.52 -20.89
CA LEU A 6 8.66 12.95 -19.55
C LEU A 6 7.58 12.64 -18.48
N ALA A 7 6.48 12.01 -18.88
CA ALA A 7 5.29 11.78 -18.06
C ALA A 7 5.33 10.47 -17.24
N LEU A 8 6.39 10.23 -16.48
CA LEU A 8 6.40 9.15 -15.47
C LEU A 8 6.84 9.59 -14.07
N VAL A 9 7.19 10.87 -13.90
CA VAL A 9 7.29 11.48 -12.57
C VAL A 9 6.14 12.47 -12.45
N ALA A 10 5.05 12.03 -11.83
CA ALA A 10 3.91 12.89 -11.64
C ALA A 10 4.29 14.11 -10.77
N PRO A 11 3.80 15.32 -11.10
CA PRO A 11 4.14 16.53 -10.36
C PRO A 11 3.84 16.34 -8.88
N SER A 12 4.80 16.74 -8.03
CA SER A 12 4.59 16.79 -6.59
C SER A 12 3.72 17.99 -6.21
N LEU A 13 2.61 18.26 -6.91
CA LEU A 13 1.72 19.39 -6.64
C LEU A 13 0.52 18.91 -5.83
N CYS A 14 0.11 19.69 -4.83
CA CYS A 14 -1.10 19.38 -4.06
C CYS A 14 -2.34 19.63 -4.92
N PRO A 15 -3.26 18.66 -5.10
CA PRO A 15 -4.40 18.77 -6.02
C PRO A 15 -5.46 19.83 -5.61
N ARG A 16 -5.29 20.44 -4.43
CA ARG A 16 -6.23 21.43 -3.88
C ARG A 16 -5.71 22.87 -3.91
N CYS A 17 -4.41 23.06 -3.80
CA CYS A 17 -3.80 24.40 -3.73
C CYS A 17 -2.72 24.63 -4.79
N ASP A 18 -2.45 23.65 -5.65
CA ASP A 18 -1.46 23.68 -6.73
C ASP A 18 -0.06 24.14 -6.30
N GLN A 19 0.23 24.06 -5.01
CA GLN A 19 1.54 24.33 -4.46
C GLN A 19 2.39 23.07 -4.43
N PRO A 20 3.73 23.21 -4.43
CA PRO A 20 4.61 22.06 -4.25
C PRO A 20 4.25 21.38 -2.93
N ALA A 21 3.94 20.10 -3.03
CA ALA A 21 3.76 19.18 -1.93
C ALA A 21 5.10 18.97 -1.26
N MET A 22 5.47 19.94 -0.43
CA MET A 22 6.43 19.78 0.63
C MET A 22 5.78 18.78 1.59
N VAL A 23 6.11 17.50 1.44
CA VAL A 23 5.62 16.44 2.30
C VAL A 23 6.26 16.65 3.66
N LEU A 24 5.44 16.86 4.68
CA LEU A 24 5.93 16.92 6.05
C LEU A 24 6.26 15.47 6.49
N ASP A 25 7.51 15.05 6.30
CA ASP A 25 8.03 13.67 6.45
C ASP A 25 8.05 13.12 7.90
N HIS A 26 7.21 13.64 8.80
CA HIS A 26 7.31 13.36 10.25
C HIS A 26 6.13 12.62 10.87
N ALA A 27 5.16 12.17 10.08
CA ALA A 27 4.10 11.27 10.55
C ALA A 27 3.76 10.29 9.43
N GLU A 28 3.22 9.13 9.77
CA GLU A 28 2.78 8.07 8.82
C GLU A 28 1.72 8.53 7.77
N GLU A 29 1.40 9.82 7.75
CA GLU A 29 0.47 10.49 6.86
C GLU A 29 1.17 11.67 6.19
N ALA A 30 1.52 11.51 4.90
CA ALA A 30 2.00 12.63 4.09
C ALA A 30 0.89 13.69 4.01
N ARG A 31 1.13 14.90 4.51
CA ARG A 31 0.19 16.02 4.43
C ARG A 31 0.82 17.19 3.66
N CYS A 32 0.00 17.94 2.94
CA CYS A 32 0.44 19.16 2.26
C CYS A 32 0.75 20.24 3.32
N ALA A 33 1.98 20.77 3.34
CA ALA A 33 2.40 21.79 4.31
C ALA A 33 1.60 23.12 4.25
N HIS A 34 0.87 23.36 3.17
CA HIS A 34 0.13 24.61 2.98
C HIS A 34 -1.39 24.50 3.18
N CYS A 35 -2.03 23.48 2.63
CA CYS A 35 -3.48 23.29 2.78
C CYS A 35 -3.86 22.22 3.82
N GLY A 36 -2.88 21.52 4.39
CA GLY A 36 -3.10 20.46 5.38
C GLY A 36 -3.79 19.20 4.84
N LEU A 37 -4.04 19.13 3.52
CA LEU A 37 -4.69 17.99 2.89
C LEU A 37 -3.81 16.75 3.04
N GLN A 38 -4.39 15.62 3.43
CA GLN A 38 -3.73 14.33 3.44
C GLN A 38 -3.48 13.88 1.99
N LEU A 39 -2.23 13.53 1.68
CA LEU A 39 -1.76 13.19 0.36
C LEU A 39 -1.41 11.70 0.36
N HIS A 40 -1.82 11.00 -0.69
CA HIS A 40 -1.38 9.63 -0.94
C HIS A 40 -0.47 9.59 -2.16
N GLN A 41 0.56 8.76 -2.11
CA GLN A 41 1.38 8.47 -3.29
C GLN A 41 0.76 7.31 -4.08
N CYS A 42 0.62 7.52 -5.39
CA CYS A 42 0.21 6.48 -6.31
C CYS A 42 1.30 5.40 -6.41
N GLY A 43 0.94 4.13 -6.19
CA GLY A 43 1.89 3.02 -6.28
C GLY A 43 2.48 2.76 -7.66
N ASN A 44 1.91 3.32 -8.74
CA ASN A 44 2.36 3.12 -10.12
C ASN A 44 3.27 4.26 -10.61
N CYS A 45 2.76 5.50 -10.66
CA CYS A 45 3.51 6.66 -11.16
C CYS A 45 4.22 7.48 -10.07
N ARG A 46 4.14 7.05 -8.79
CA ARG A 46 4.62 7.79 -7.61
C ARG A 46 4.08 9.23 -7.50
N GLY A 47 3.01 9.53 -8.22
CA GLY A 47 2.34 10.82 -8.19
C GLY A 47 1.54 11.04 -6.93
N ILE A 48 1.27 12.31 -6.64
CA ILE A 48 0.45 12.71 -5.51
C ILE A 48 -1.02 12.65 -5.92
N ALA A 49 -1.82 11.97 -5.12
CA ALA A 49 -3.26 11.87 -5.28
C ALA A 49 -3.99 12.31 -4.01
N GLY A 50 -5.22 12.80 -4.19
CA GLY A 50 -6.09 13.14 -3.08
C GLY A 50 -6.52 11.89 -2.30
N PRO A 51 -6.95 12.06 -1.03
CA PRO A 51 -7.30 10.95 -0.16
C PRO A 51 -8.64 10.29 -0.52
N PHE A 52 -9.48 10.99 -1.29
CA PHE A 52 -10.78 10.49 -1.74
C PHE A 52 -10.78 10.06 -3.21
N ASP A 53 -9.65 10.18 -3.89
CA ASP A 53 -9.57 9.81 -5.29
C ASP A 53 -9.45 8.30 -5.41
N ARG A 54 -10.45 7.67 -6.06
CA ARG A 54 -10.42 6.24 -6.37
C ARG A 54 -9.32 5.93 -7.39
N TYR A 55 -9.06 6.85 -8.31
CA TYR A 55 -8.09 6.72 -9.39
C TYR A 55 -7.09 7.87 -9.32
N CYS A 56 -5.82 7.58 -9.63
CA CYS A 56 -4.82 8.63 -9.78
C CYS A 56 -5.18 9.54 -10.96
N GLY A 57 -5.34 10.83 -10.73
CA GLY A 57 -5.65 11.81 -11.78
C GLY A 57 -4.59 11.91 -12.89
N PHE A 58 -3.38 11.37 -12.68
CA PHE A 58 -2.30 11.38 -13.66
C PHE A 58 -2.23 10.10 -14.50
N CYS A 59 -2.21 8.92 -13.86
CA CYS A 59 -2.02 7.64 -14.55
C CYS A 59 -3.28 6.77 -14.63
N GLY A 60 -4.39 7.19 -14.03
CA GLY A 60 -5.64 6.42 -13.97
C GLY A 60 -5.56 5.15 -13.11
N HIS A 61 -4.46 4.92 -12.38
CA HIS A 61 -4.28 3.73 -11.55
C HIS A 61 -5.18 3.78 -10.32
N GLU A 62 -5.83 2.65 -9.99
CA GLU A 62 -6.72 2.56 -8.82
C GLU A 62 -5.91 2.64 -7.51
N LEU A 63 -6.23 3.65 -6.70
CA LEU A 63 -5.54 3.98 -5.44
C LEU A 63 -6.08 3.20 -4.24
N VAL A 64 -7.14 2.39 -4.45
CA VAL A 64 -7.85 1.62 -3.40
C VAL A 64 -6.97 0.52 -2.78
N ARG A 65 -5.83 0.19 -3.38
CA ARG A 65 -4.82 -0.66 -2.74
C ARG A 65 -4.01 0.17 -1.75
N GLY A 66 -4.54 0.25 -0.53
CA GLY A 66 -3.89 0.82 0.63
C GLY A 66 -2.42 0.41 0.73
N ALA A 67 -1.64 1.35 1.29
CA ALA A 67 -0.20 1.32 1.52
C ALA A 67 0.46 -0.05 1.35
N GLN A 68 1.50 -0.13 0.52
CA GLN A 68 2.36 -1.30 0.44
C GLN A 68 2.77 -1.71 1.84
N ARG A 69 2.17 -2.79 2.35
CA ARG A 69 2.51 -3.32 3.67
C ARG A 69 3.99 -3.74 3.63
N PRO A 70 4.80 -3.32 4.62
CA PRO A 70 6.23 -3.59 4.60
C PRO A 70 6.50 -5.09 4.53
N ILE A 71 7.58 -5.48 3.84
CA ILE A 71 7.98 -6.88 3.65
C ILE A 71 8.09 -7.63 4.99
N TRP A 72 8.50 -6.97 6.05
CA TRP A 72 8.54 -7.51 7.42
C TRP A 72 7.18 -8.03 7.91
N TRP A 73 6.09 -7.33 7.59
CA TRP A 73 4.74 -7.77 7.99
C TRP A 73 4.36 -9.08 7.32
N ARG A 74 4.78 -9.29 6.07
CA ARG A 74 4.58 -10.56 5.36
C ARG A 74 5.37 -11.71 5.99
N LEU A 75 6.60 -11.46 6.43
CA LEU A 75 7.45 -12.46 7.09
C LEU A 75 6.85 -12.90 8.43
N TRP A 76 6.35 -11.96 9.23
CA TRP A 76 5.66 -12.28 10.49
C TRP A 76 4.40 -13.11 10.26
N PHE A 77 3.63 -12.80 9.21
CA PHE A 77 2.42 -13.56 8.87
C PHE A 77 2.76 -15.00 8.48
N LEU A 78 3.83 -15.20 7.71
CA LEU A 78 4.34 -16.53 7.36
C LEU A 78 4.80 -17.29 8.62
N ALA A 79 5.56 -16.63 9.49
CA ALA A 79 6.02 -17.23 10.75
C ALA A 79 4.85 -17.71 11.63
N ALA A 80 3.72 -17.00 11.65
CA ALA A 80 2.52 -17.41 12.38
C ALA A 80 1.76 -18.56 11.69
N LEU A 81 1.77 -18.64 10.35
CA LEU A 81 1.08 -19.69 9.60
C LEU A 81 1.77 -21.06 9.70
N ILE A 82 3.10 -21.09 9.79
CA ILE A 82 3.87 -22.34 9.87
C ILE A 82 3.46 -23.24 11.05
N PRO A 83 3.44 -22.77 12.31
CA PRO A 83 3.07 -23.63 13.44
C PRO A 83 1.61 -24.07 13.38
N LEU A 84 0.72 -23.23 12.84
CA LEU A 84 -0.70 -23.55 12.68
C LEU A 84 -0.89 -24.69 11.65
N ALA A 85 -0.20 -24.60 10.52
CA ALA A 85 -0.19 -25.67 9.53
C ALA A 85 0.42 -26.97 10.08
N ALA A 86 1.53 -26.88 10.83
CA ALA A 86 2.19 -28.04 11.44
C ALA A 86 1.32 -28.74 12.49
N ALA A 87 0.60 -27.97 13.32
CA ALA A 87 -0.32 -28.52 14.31
C ALA A 87 -1.51 -29.23 13.63
N LEU A 88 -2.06 -28.64 12.55
CA LEU A 88 -3.16 -29.25 11.80
C LEU A 88 -2.72 -30.55 11.13
N THR A 89 -1.60 -30.56 10.42
CA THR A 89 -1.12 -31.76 9.73
C THR A 89 -0.68 -32.85 10.72
N GLY A 90 0.00 -32.47 11.80
CA GLY A 90 0.37 -33.39 12.87
C GLY A 90 -0.84 -33.99 13.58
N GLY A 91 -1.87 -33.19 13.86
CA GLY A 91 -3.11 -33.66 14.47
C GLY A 91 -3.89 -34.64 13.59
N ILE A 92 -3.96 -34.37 12.27
CA ILE A 92 -4.59 -35.28 11.30
C ILE A 92 -3.84 -36.62 11.26
N TRP A 93 -2.51 -36.57 11.15
CA TRP A 93 -1.68 -37.79 11.11
C TRP A 93 -1.78 -38.60 12.41
N TRP A 94 -1.84 -37.93 13.56
CA TRP A 94 -2.02 -38.59 14.85
C TRP A 94 -3.40 -39.25 14.98
N ALA A 95 -4.46 -38.57 14.53
CA ALA A 95 -5.82 -39.12 14.52
C ALA A 95 -5.94 -40.35 13.60
N GLU A 96 -5.24 -40.36 12.48
CA GLU A 96 -5.21 -41.49 11.55
C GLU A 96 -4.46 -42.71 12.12
N THR A 97 -3.38 -42.47 12.86
CA THR A 97 -2.56 -43.54 13.45
C THR A 97 -3.08 -44.07 14.80
N HIS A 98 -3.90 -43.29 15.51
CA HIS A 98 -4.49 -43.66 16.80
C HIS A 98 -6.02 -43.54 16.77
N PRO A 99 -6.72 -44.38 15.97
CA PRO A 99 -8.17 -44.37 15.94
C PRO A 99 -8.71 -44.79 17.31
N ILE A 100 -9.51 -43.91 17.92
CA ILE A 100 -10.25 -44.21 19.15
C ILE A 100 -11.28 -45.29 18.79
N LYS A 101 -11.14 -46.47 19.39
CA LYS A 101 -12.14 -47.55 19.31
C LYS A 101 -13.36 -47.25 20.16
#